data_AF-A0A7N0VER5-F1
#
_entry.id   AF-A0A7N0VER5-F1
#
_cell.length_a   1.000
_cell.length_b   1.000
_cell.length_c   1.000
_cell.angle_alpha   90.00
_cell.angle_beta   90.00
_cell.angle_gamma   90.00
#
_symmetry.space_group_name_H-M   'P 1'
#
loop_
_entity.id
_entity.type
_entity.pdbx_description
1 polymer ?
#
loop_
_entity_poly.entity_id
_entity_poly.type
_entity_poly.pdbx_seq_one_letter_code
_entity_poly.pdbx_strand_id
1 'polypeptide(L)'
;MFWTVYAQMTTFSVSQATTLDRHIGSSFQIPPASLTFFVFGTIMITVVVYDRLIAPAARRLTKNPQGLSPLTRICIGLVLAIIAMIAAALTEIKRLRVARDNGLTHKPDITVPMSVFWLIPQFLLVGGGEAFTYIGQLDFFLRECPKGMKTMSTGLFLSTIALGFFFSSVLVTIVHKVTGNSHPWLADNLNEGKLYNFYWLLAILSALNFVIYVVFARRYVYKEKRLAEHGIELEDSGPVCH
;
A
#
# COMPACT_ATOMS: atom_id res chain seq x y z
N MET A 1 4.04 6.85 -4.06
CA MET A 1 2.80 6.14 -4.47
C MET A 1 2.33 5.11 -3.47
N PHE A 2 3.17 4.18 -2.99
CA PHE A 2 2.73 3.19 -1.99
C PHE A 2 1.99 3.81 -0.79
N TRP A 3 2.61 4.80 -0.13
CA TRP A 3 2.01 5.50 1.01
C TRP A 3 0.74 6.30 0.65
N THR A 4 0.62 6.73 -0.60
CA THR A 4 -0.61 7.35 -1.12
C THR A 4 -1.75 6.34 -1.24
N VAL A 5 -1.45 5.09 -1.64
CA VAL A 5 -2.41 3.98 -1.63
C VAL A 5 -2.79 3.61 -0.20
N TYR A 6 -1.80 3.54 0.69
CA TYR A 6 -2.03 3.27 2.11
C TYR A 6 -2.99 4.27 2.77
N ALA A 7 -2.85 5.56 2.46
CA ALA A 7 -3.76 6.61 2.97
C ALA A 7 -5.24 6.36 2.63
N GLN A 8 -5.54 5.62 1.56
CA GLN A 8 -6.93 5.30 1.21
C GLN A 8 -7.54 4.26 2.15
N MET A 9 -6.71 3.36 2.70
CA MET A 9 -7.15 2.34 3.66
C MET A 9 -7.66 2.97 4.96
N THR A 10 -7.10 4.11 5.36
CA THR A 10 -7.50 4.82 6.57
C THR A 10 -8.63 5.83 6.35
N THR A 11 -9.02 6.09 5.09
CA THR A 11 -9.99 7.14 4.73
C THR A 11 -11.15 6.58 3.91
N PHE A 12 -11.05 6.53 2.58
CA PHE A 12 -12.15 6.09 1.71
C PHE A 12 -12.57 4.66 1.98
N SER A 13 -11.64 3.74 2.28
CA SER A 13 -12.02 2.36 2.62
C SER A 13 -12.86 2.28 3.90
N VAL A 14 -12.61 3.17 4.86
CA VAL A 14 -13.44 3.30 6.08
C VAL A 14 -14.80 3.89 5.72
N SER A 15 -14.83 4.89 4.82
CA SER A 15 -16.07 5.49 4.32
C SER A 15 -16.92 4.51 3.51
N GLN A 16 -16.30 3.60 2.74
CA GLN A 16 -17.03 2.51 2.09
C GLN A 16 -17.62 1.55 3.14
N ALA A 17 -16.84 1.22 4.16
CA ALA A 17 -17.27 0.30 5.21
C ALA A 17 -18.47 0.81 6.01
N THR A 18 -18.66 2.13 6.17
CA THR A 18 -19.85 2.68 6.84
C THR A 18 -21.13 2.40 6.05
N THR A 19 -21.05 2.31 4.72
CA THR A 19 -22.20 2.05 3.83
C THR A 19 -22.54 0.58 3.66
N LEU A 20 -21.67 -0.33 4.10
CA LEU A 20 -21.80 -1.78 3.91
C LEU A 20 -22.40 -2.47 5.13
N ASP A 21 -22.89 -3.70 4.94
CA ASP A 21 -23.33 -4.54 6.04
C ASP A 21 -22.14 -5.07 6.84
N ARG A 22 -22.10 -4.70 8.12
CA ARG A 22 -21.01 -4.99 9.07
C ARG A 22 -21.39 -6.04 10.11
N HIS A 23 -22.54 -6.72 9.95
CA HIS A 23 -22.97 -7.73 10.91
C HIS A 23 -22.17 -9.04 10.78
N ILE A 24 -21.74 -9.58 11.91
CA ILE A 24 -21.30 -10.96 12.08
C ILE A 24 -22.43 -11.69 12.81
N GLY A 25 -23.14 -12.58 12.10
CA GLY A 25 -24.31 -13.24 12.65
C GLY A 25 -25.45 -12.26 12.91
N SER A 26 -26.29 -12.56 13.91
CA SER A 26 -27.53 -11.82 14.16
C SER A 26 -27.39 -10.61 15.09
N SER A 27 -26.31 -10.51 15.88
CA SER A 27 -26.24 -9.56 17.01
C SER A 27 -25.01 -8.68 17.05
N PHE A 28 -23.94 -9.01 16.33
CA PHE A 28 -22.67 -8.29 16.45
C PHE A 28 -22.40 -7.45 15.21
N GLN A 29 -22.23 -6.13 15.38
CA GLN A 29 -21.87 -5.23 14.28
C GLN A 29 -20.44 -4.71 14.49
N ILE A 30 -19.57 -4.97 13.53
CA ILE A 30 -18.16 -4.57 13.59
C ILE A 30 -18.04 -3.05 13.35
N PRO A 31 -17.23 -2.30 14.11
CA PRO A 31 -16.94 -0.88 13.80
C PRO A 31 -16.24 -0.72 12.43
N PRO A 32 -16.60 0.26 11.58
CA PRO A 32 -16.04 0.39 10.22
C PRO A 32 -14.51 0.53 10.21
N ALA A 33 -13.96 1.33 11.12
CA ALA A 33 -12.52 1.57 11.22
C ALA A 33 -11.72 0.35 11.69
N SER A 34 -12.37 -0.62 12.35
CA SER A 34 -11.70 -1.82 12.85
C SER A 34 -11.26 -2.78 11.73
N LEU A 35 -11.67 -2.55 10.48
CA LEU A 35 -11.12 -3.28 9.32
C LEU A 35 -9.61 -3.08 9.14
N THR A 36 -9.04 -2.02 9.72
CA THR A 36 -7.58 -1.83 9.80
C THR A 36 -6.87 -2.99 10.51
N PHE A 37 -7.58 -3.77 11.34
CA PHE A 37 -7.10 -5.04 11.88
C PHE A 37 -6.56 -5.98 10.79
N PHE A 38 -7.23 -6.06 9.63
CA PHE A 38 -6.78 -6.91 8.52
C PHE A 38 -5.44 -6.45 7.94
N VAL A 39 -5.14 -5.15 7.97
CA VAL A 39 -3.84 -4.62 7.55
C VAL A 39 -2.75 -5.11 8.50
N PHE A 40 -2.91 -4.86 9.81
CA PHE A 40 -1.92 -5.26 10.81
C PHE A 40 -1.74 -6.77 10.91
N GLY A 41 -2.85 -7.53 10.85
CA GLY A 41 -2.80 -8.99 10.82
C GLY A 41 -2.02 -9.51 9.61
N THR A 42 -2.21 -8.89 8.43
CA THR A 42 -1.47 -9.29 7.23
C THR A 42 0.00 -8.91 7.29
N ILE A 43 0.33 -7.75 7.85
CA ILE A 43 1.73 -7.36 8.09
C ILE A 43 2.41 -8.43 8.95
N MET A 44 1.79 -8.80 10.08
CA MET A 44 2.37 -9.76 11.02
C MET A 44 2.56 -11.13 10.38
N ILE A 45 1.57 -11.62 9.64
CA ILE A 45 1.67 -12.87 8.87
C ILE A 45 2.77 -12.77 7.81
N THR A 46 2.84 -11.67 7.07
CA THR A 46 3.81 -11.47 5.99
C THR A 46 5.24 -11.45 6.54
N VAL A 47 5.48 -10.83 7.69
CA VAL A 47 6.79 -10.83 8.37
C VAL A 47 7.17 -12.25 8.78
N VAL A 48 6.28 -12.99 9.44
CA VAL A 48 6.55 -14.38 9.85
C VAL A 48 6.84 -15.27 8.64
N VAL A 49 6.04 -15.16 7.58
CA VAL A 49 6.25 -15.89 6.31
C VAL A 49 7.58 -15.49 5.68
N TYR A 50 7.92 -14.20 5.69
CA TYR A 50 9.18 -13.72 5.15
C TYR A 50 10.38 -14.33 5.87
N ASP A 51 10.42 -14.23 7.20
CA ASP A 51 11.56 -14.67 7.99
C ASP A 51 11.72 -16.19 8.01
N ARG A 52 10.60 -16.93 8.05
CA ARG A 52 10.62 -18.40 8.18
C ARG A 52 10.72 -19.13 6.85
N LEU A 53 10.15 -18.59 5.78
CA LEU A 53 10.03 -19.29 4.50
C LEU A 53 10.79 -18.57 3.38
N ILE A 54 10.50 -17.29 3.15
CA ILE A 54 11.02 -16.57 1.98
C ILE A 54 12.52 -16.29 2.13
N ALA A 55 12.98 -15.81 3.27
CA ALA A 55 14.39 -15.47 3.49
C ALA A 55 15.31 -16.70 3.41
N PRO A 56 15.02 -17.84 4.05
CA PRO A 56 15.82 -19.06 3.90
C PRO A 56 15.82 -19.59 2.46
N ALA A 57 14.67 -19.58 1.78
CA ALA A 57 14.59 -20.01 0.38
C ALA A 57 15.38 -19.07 -0.54
N ALA A 58 15.22 -17.75 -0.37
CA ALA A 58 15.94 -16.74 -1.14
C ALA A 58 17.45 -16.85 -0.92
N ARG A 59 17.92 -17.09 0.31
CA ARG A 59 19.35 -17.34 0.61
C ARG A 59 19.90 -18.53 -0.17
N ARG A 60 19.13 -19.62 -0.27
CA ARG A 60 19.51 -20.83 -1.03
C ARG A 60 19.56 -20.58 -2.54
N LEU A 61 18.58 -19.86 -3.09
CA LEU A 61 18.49 -19.62 -4.54
C LEU A 61 19.44 -18.51 -5.02
N THR A 62 19.47 -17.38 -4.31
CA THR A 62 20.19 -16.17 -4.75
C THR A 62 21.65 -16.13 -4.30
N LYS A 63 22.06 -17.05 -3.41
CA LYS A 63 23.35 -17.06 -2.71
C LYS A 63 23.65 -15.74 -1.96
N ASN A 64 22.65 -14.88 -1.78
CA ASN A 64 22.76 -13.67 -0.98
C ASN A 64 22.47 -14.03 0.49
N PRO A 65 23.42 -13.83 1.42
CA PRO A 65 23.24 -14.17 2.84
C PRO A 65 22.07 -13.42 3.51
N GLN A 66 21.57 -12.34 2.92
CA GLN A 66 20.49 -11.52 3.48
C GLN A 66 19.11 -11.76 2.85
N GLY A 67 18.98 -12.74 1.95
CA GLY A 67 17.70 -13.11 1.32
C GLY A 67 17.36 -12.19 0.14
N LEU A 68 16.12 -11.68 0.08
CA LEU A 68 15.71 -10.77 -1.00
C LEU A 68 16.40 -9.42 -0.86
N SER A 69 16.87 -8.87 -1.98
CA SER A 69 17.47 -7.53 -2.02
C SER A 69 16.46 -6.45 -1.57
N PRO A 70 16.91 -5.35 -0.95
CA PRO A 70 16.01 -4.26 -0.53
C PRO A 70 15.14 -3.72 -1.67
N LEU A 71 15.73 -3.55 -2.86
CA LEU A 71 15.03 -3.07 -4.05
C LEU A 71 13.97 -4.09 -4.53
N THR A 72 14.26 -5.39 -4.45
CA THR A 72 13.27 -6.43 -4.77
C THR A 72 12.09 -6.41 -3.80
N ARG A 73 12.32 -6.20 -2.51
CA ARG A 73 11.23 -6.08 -1.52
C ARG A 73 10.33 -4.88 -1.83
N ILE A 74 10.92 -3.72 -2.10
CA ILE A 74 10.16 -2.51 -2.51
C ILE A 74 9.37 -2.78 -3.80
N CYS A 75 9.98 -3.47 -4.77
CA CYS A 75 9.32 -3.87 -6.02
C CYS A 75 8.05 -4.69 -5.77
N ILE A 76 8.12 -5.72 -4.91
CA ILE A 76 6.97 -6.56 -4.54
C ILE A 76 5.87 -5.71 -3.91
N GLY A 77 6.23 -4.82 -2.98
CA GLY A 77 5.25 -3.97 -2.31
C GLY A 77 4.53 -2.98 -3.24
N LEU A 78 5.25 -2.40 -4.21
CA LEU A 78 4.64 -1.56 -5.25
C LEU A 78 3.68 -2.33 -6.15
N VAL A 79 4.02 -3.56 -6.54
CA VAL A 79 3.13 -4.43 -7.33
C VAL A 79 1.86 -4.76 -6.53
N LEU A 80 2.00 -5.13 -5.26
CA LEU A 80 0.86 -5.42 -4.40
C LEU A 80 -0.06 -4.22 -4.22
N ALA A 81 0.49 -3.00 -4.12
CA ALA A 81 -0.32 -1.78 -4.07
C ALA A 81 -1.13 -1.52 -5.37
N ILE A 82 -0.56 -1.81 -6.54
CA ILE A 82 -1.28 -1.72 -7.82
C ILE A 82 -2.46 -2.70 -7.84
N ILE A 83 -2.19 -3.97 -7.49
CA ILE A 83 -3.22 -5.01 -7.45
C ILE A 83 -4.30 -4.66 -6.41
N ALA A 84 -3.92 -4.10 -5.26
CA ALA A 84 -4.85 -3.64 -4.23
C ALA A 84 -5.80 -2.57 -4.76
N MET A 85 -5.31 -1.60 -5.54
CA MET A 85 -6.15 -0.55 -6.10
C MET A 85 -7.06 -1.03 -7.22
N ILE A 86 -6.61 -2.03 -7.99
CA ILE A 86 -7.49 -2.73 -8.94
C ILE A 86 -8.60 -3.45 -8.19
N ALA A 87 -8.26 -4.21 -7.14
CA ALA A 87 -9.24 -4.92 -6.31
C ALA A 87 -10.26 -3.94 -5.68
N ALA A 88 -9.78 -2.81 -5.17
CA ALA A 88 -10.62 -1.75 -4.60
C ALA A 88 -11.60 -1.16 -5.63
N ALA A 89 -11.11 -0.87 -6.83
CA ALA A 89 -11.94 -0.35 -7.91
C ALA A 89 -13.04 -1.34 -8.30
N LEU A 90 -12.70 -2.63 -8.41
CA LEU A 90 -13.65 -3.70 -8.74
C LEU A 90 -14.69 -3.90 -7.63
N THR A 91 -14.27 -3.91 -6.37
CA THR A 91 -15.18 -4.00 -5.22
C THR A 91 -16.13 -2.81 -5.19
N GLU A 92 -15.66 -1.60 -5.50
CA GLU A 92 -16.50 -0.41 -5.53
C GLU A 92 -17.49 -0.41 -6.69
N ILE A 93 -17.08 -0.88 -7.87
CA ILE A 93 -18.01 -1.09 -9.01
C ILE A 93 -19.12 -2.06 -8.60
N LYS A 94 -18.77 -3.14 -7.88
CA LYS A 94 -19.74 -4.10 -7.38
C LYS A 94 -20.68 -3.47 -6.34
N ARG A 95 -20.15 -2.71 -5.38
CA ARG A 95 -20.94 -2.02 -4.35
C ARG A 95 -21.97 -1.07 -4.98
N LEU A 96 -21.53 -0.23 -5.92
CA LEU A 96 -22.42 0.72 -6.60
C LEU A 96 -23.48 0.02 -7.45
N ARG A 97 -23.16 -1.13 -8.06
CA ARG A 97 -24.16 -1.94 -8.78
C ARG A 97 -25.24 -2.42 -7.82
N VAL A 98 -24.86 -3.03 -6.69
CA VAL A 98 -25.81 -3.49 -5.67
C VAL A 98 -26.65 -2.32 -5.13
N ALA A 99 -26.05 -1.16 -4.87
CA ALA A 99 -26.78 0.03 -4.43
C ALA A 99 -27.81 0.49 -5.46
N ARG A 100 -27.47 0.47 -6.76
CA ARG A 100 -28.39 0.84 -7.85
C ARG A 100 -29.53 -0.16 -8.00
N ASP A 101 -29.23 -1.45 -7.98
CA ASP A 101 -30.22 -2.52 -8.17
C ASP A 101 -31.26 -2.54 -7.04
N ASN A 102 -30.89 -2.06 -5.85
CA ASN A 102 -31.79 -1.90 -4.69
C ASN A 102 -32.41 -0.49 -4.55
N GLY A 103 -32.20 0.41 -5.52
CA GLY A 103 -32.75 1.77 -5.48
C GLY A 103 -32.19 2.65 -4.35
N LEU A 104 -30.97 2.38 -3.88
CA LEU A 104 -30.32 3.05 -2.74
C LEU A 104 -29.43 4.23 -3.15
N THR A 105 -29.41 4.62 -4.42
CA THR A 105 -28.52 5.66 -4.97
C THR A 105 -28.66 6.99 -4.22
N HIS A 106 -29.89 7.43 -3.93
CA HIS A 106 -30.16 8.69 -3.22
C HIS A 106 -30.42 8.51 -1.71
N LYS A 107 -30.11 7.33 -1.15
CA LYS A 107 -30.38 6.99 0.26
C LYS A 107 -29.06 6.65 0.97
N PRO A 108 -28.28 7.67 1.40
CA PRO A 108 -26.97 7.46 2.01
C PRO A 108 -27.05 6.74 3.38
N ASP A 109 -28.17 6.89 4.09
CA ASP A 109 -28.36 6.34 5.43
C ASP A 109 -28.72 4.84 5.44
N ILE A 110 -29.07 4.28 4.28
CA ILE A 110 -29.45 2.88 4.18
C ILE A 110 -28.21 2.05 3.81
N THR A 111 -28.00 1.00 4.59
CA THR A 111 -26.93 0.03 4.36
C THR A 111 -27.14 -0.68 3.02
N VAL A 112 -26.10 -0.65 2.18
CA VAL A 112 -26.06 -1.43 0.96
C VAL A 112 -26.02 -2.92 1.37
N PRO A 113 -26.90 -3.78 0.80
CA PRO A 113 -26.97 -5.20 1.15
C PRO A 113 -25.79 -5.98 0.54
N MET A 114 -24.59 -5.64 0.99
CA MET A 114 -23.31 -6.22 0.61
C MET A 114 -22.43 -6.29 1.84
N SER A 115 -21.88 -7.47 2.10
CA SER A 115 -21.01 -7.68 3.25
C SER A 115 -19.75 -6.82 3.17
N VAL A 116 -19.36 -6.23 4.30
CA VAL A 116 -18.13 -5.46 4.46
C VAL A 116 -16.87 -6.28 4.14
N PHE A 117 -16.95 -7.62 4.22
CA PHE A 117 -15.83 -8.52 3.94
C PHE A 117 -15.35 -8.50 2.48
N TRP A 118 -16.14 -7.95 1.56
CA TRP A 118 -15.68 -7.69 0.19
C TRP A 118 -14.55 -6.64 0.11
N LEU A 119 -14.34 -5.85 1.16
CA LEU A 119 -13.19 -4.94 1.28
C LEU A 119 -11.92 -5.65 1.78
N ILE A 120 -11.98 -6.89 2.28
CA ILE A 120 -10.79 -7.59 2.78
C ILE A 120 -9.65 -7.68 1.75
N PRO A 121 -9.88 -8.01 0.45
CA PRO A 121 -8.79 -8.20 -0.50
C PRO A 121 -7.85 -6.99 -0.61
N GLN A 122 -8.39 -5.76 -0.67
CA GLN A 122 -7.58 -4.54 -0.71
C GLN A 122 -6.76 -4.34 0.59
N PHE A 123 -7.32 -4.65 1.77
CA PHE A 123 -6.61 -4.53 3.03
C PHE A 123 -5.47 -5.57 3.16
N LEU A 124 -5.71 -6.82 2.74
CA LEU A 124 -4.67 -7.86 2.75
C LEU A 124 -3.53 -7.49 1.79
N LEU A 125 -3.85 -7.06 0.57
CA LEU A 125 -2.84 -6.71 -0.44
C LEU A 125 -2.01 -5.49 0.00
N VAL A 126 -2.65 -4.45 0.56
CA VAL A 126 -1.91 -3.30 1.10
C VAL A 126 -1.06 -3.71 2.31
N GLY A 127 -1.59 -4.48 3.26
CA GLY A 127 -0.84 -4.91 4.44
C GLY A 127 0.38 -5.78 4.09
N GLY A 128 0.24 -6.71 3.15
CA GLY A 128 1.37 -7.49 2.65
C GLY A 128 2.38 -6.60 1.92
N GLY A 129 1.91 -5.68 1.08
CA GLY A 129 2.78 -4.73 0.38
C GLY A 129 3.51 -3.77 1.32
N GLU A 130 2.91 -3.42 2.45
CA GLU A 130 3.50 -2.54 3.45
C GLU A 130 4.67 -3.22 4.15
N ALA A 131 4.49 -4.47 4.58
CA ALA A 131 5.57 -5.24 5.19
C ALA A 131 6.82 -5.28 4.28
N PHE A 132 6.63 -5.57 2.99
CA PHE A 132 7.74 -5.59 2.03
C PHE A 132 8.32 -4.20 1.74
N THR A 133 7.48 -3.19 1.53
CA THR A 133 7.92 -1.83 1.20
C THR A 133 8.64 -1.19 2.38
N TYR A 134 8.08 -1.29 3.59
CA TYR A 134 8.63 -0.72 4.81
C TYR A 134 10.02 -1.30 5.10
N ILE A 135 10.12 -2.63 5.18
CA ILE A 135 11.38 -3.32 5.45
C ILE A 135 12.40 -3.04 4.33
N GLY A 136 11.97 -3.10 3.07
CA GLY A 136 12.83 -2.84 1.91
C GLY A 136 13.36 -1.40 1.86
N GLN A 137 12.51 -0.40 2.10
CA GLN A 137 12.91 1.01 2.12
C GLN A 137 13.85 1.30 3.28
N LEU A 138 13.52 0.84 4.49
CA LEU A 138 14.33 1.09 5.67
C LEU A 138 15.72 0.45 5.53
N ASP A 139 15.79 -0.80 5.08
CA ASP A 139 17.05 -1.52 4.86
C ASP A 139 17.90 -0.87 3.75
N PHE A 140 17.26 -0.42 2.67
CA PHE A 140 17.94 0.31 1.59
C PHE A 140 18.58 1.61 2.09
N PHE A 141 17.80 2.47 2.76
CA PHE A 141 18.31 3.76 3.23
C PHE A 141 19.41 3.59 4.28
N LEU A 142 19.26 2.63 5.21
CA LEU A 142 20.24 2.41 6.26
C LEU A 142 21.60 1.92 5.73
N ARG A 143 21.60 1.11 4.68
CA ARG A 143 22.84 0.56 4.09
C ARG A 143 23.55 1.51 3.15
N GLU A 144 22.77 2.23 2.34
CA GLU A 144 23.33 3.11 1.32
C GLU A 144 23.82 4.44 1.93
N CYS A 145 23.36 4.82 3.12
CA CYS A 145 23.87 6.00 3.81
C CYS A 145 25.33 5.84 4.33
N PRO A 146 26.13 6.92 4.38
CA PRO A 146 27.48 6.89 4.98
C PRO A 146 27.50 6.48 6.46
N LYS A 147 28.61 5.89 6.92
CA LYS A 147 28.85 5.53 8.34
C LYS A 147 28.90 6.84 9.16
N GLY A 148 27.78 7.20 9.79
CA GLY A 148 27.60 8.46 10.55
C GLY A 148 26.29 9.20 10.27
N MET A 149 25.57 8.85 9.20
CA MET A 149 24.34 9.55 8.77
C MET A 149 23.07 8.68 8.92
N LYS A 150 23.08 7.69 9.81
CA LYS A 150 21.93 6.78 10.01
C LYS A 150 20.64 7.51 10.39
N THR A 151 20.73 8.59 11.19
CA THR A 151 19.57 9.44 11.52
C THR A 151 18.97 10.11 10.28
N MET A 152 19.80 10.52 9.32
CA MET A 152 19.33 11.10 8.05
C MET A 152 18.61 10.06 7.20
N SER A 153 19.06 8.81 7.19
CA SER A 153 18.35 7.69 6.54
C SER A 153 16.92 7.55 7.07
N THR A 154 16.76 7.51 8.39
CA THR A 154 15.43 7.44 9.01
C THR A 154 14.59 8.67 8.67
N GLY A 155 15.19 9.87 8.68
CA GLY A 155 14.51 11.09 8.25
C GLY A 155 14.02 11.04 6.80
N LEU A 156 14.83 10.55 5.87
CA LEU A 156 14.44 10.35 4.46
C LEU A 156 13.31 9.34 4.34
N PHE A 157 13.38 8.23 5.08
CA PHE A 157 12.33 7.22 5.12
C PHE A 157 10.99 7.80 5.58
N LEU A 158 10.93 8.45 6.75
CA LEU A 158 9.70 9.10 7.25
C LEU A 158 9.20 10.19 6.30
N SER A 159 10.12 10.92 5.66
CA SER A 159 9.76 11.92 4.65
C SER A 159 9.01 11.29 3.47
N THR A 160 9.36 10.07 3.05
CA THR A 160 8.59 9.38 2.00
C THR A 160 7.16 9.04 2.41
N ILE A 161 6.93 8.72 3.68
CA ILE A 161 5.59 8.48 4.25
C ILE A 161 4.80 9.78 4.21
N ALA A 162 5.36 10.85 4.80
CA ALA A 162 4.73 12.17 4.86
C ALA A 162 4.38 12.70 3.45
N LEU A 163 5.32 12.64 2.52
CA LEU A 163 5.08 13.03 1.12
C LEU A 163 3.98 12.19 0.47
N GLY A 164 3.88 10.90 0.79
CA GLY A 164 2.80 10.03 0.30
C GLY A 164 1.41 10.46 0.76
N PHE A 165 1.27 10.82 2.04
CA PHE A 165 0.02 11.35 2.61
C PHE A 165 -0.31 12.74 2.05
N PHE A 166 0.66 13.65 1.98
CA PHE A 166 0.44 14.96 1.36
C PHE A 166 0.05 14.83 -0.11
N PHE A 167 0.69 13.93 -0.86
CA PHE A 167 0.31 13.66 -2.24
C PHE A 167 -1.11 13.10 -2.37
N SER A 168 -1.56 12.27 -1.42
CA SER A 168 -2.96 11.84 -1.34
C SER A 168 -3.91 13.03 -1.22
N SER A 169 -3.65 13.95 -0.30
CA SER A 169 -4.48 15.15 -0.09
C SER A 169 -4.51 16.05 -1.33
N VAL A 170 -3.38 16.21 -2.01
CA VAL A 170 -3.29 16.96 -3.27
C VAL A 170 -4.12 16.29 -4.36
N LEU A 171 -4.00 14.97 -4.53
CA LEU A 171 -4.79 14.23 -5.52
C LEU A 171 -6.29 14.33 -5.26
N VAL A 172 -6.73 14.18 -4.00
CA VAL A 172 -8.13 14.35 -3.61
C VAL A 172 -8.63 15.75 -3.95
N THR A 173 -7.85 16.79 -3.62
CA THR A 173 -8.19 18.19 -3.94
C THR A 173 -8.33 18.42 -5.44
N ILE A 174 -7.39 17.90 -6.24
CA ILE A 174 -7.42 18.02 -7.71
C ILE A 174 -8.66 17.33 -8.27
N VAL A 175 -8.92 16.09 -7.85
CA VAL A 175 -10.06 15.30 -8.33
C VAL A 175 -11.38 15.96 -7.95
N HIS A 176 -11.49 16.46 -6.72
CA HIS A 176 -12.69 17.17 -6.26
C HIS A 176 -12.93 18.44 -7.10
N LYS A 177 -11.88 19.25 -7.37
CA LYS A 177 -11.98 20.45 -8.21
C LYS A 177 -12.35 20.14 -9.67
N VAL A 178 -11.82 19.06 -10.23
CA VAL A 178 -12.06 18.68 -11.65
C VAL A 178 -13.41 18.02 -11.85
N THR A 179 -13.88 17.21 -10.88
CA THR A 179 -15.07 16.36 -11.05
C THR A 179 -16.31 16.83 -10.29
N GLY A 180 -16.16 17.75 -9.34
CA GLY A 180 -17.20 18.15 -8.39
C GLY A 180 -18.47 18.73 -8.99
N ASN A 181 -18.38 19.45 -10.12
CA ASN A 181 -19.52 20.23 -10.64
C ASN A 181 -20.56 19.43 -11.43
N SER A 182 -20.28 18.18 -11.82
CA SER A 182 -21.23 17.44 -12.67
C SER A 182 -21.31 15.96 -12.32
N HIS A 183 -20.17 15.29 -12.20
CA HIS A 183 -20.12 13.86 -11.92
C HIS A 183 -19.02 13.59 -10.89
N PRO A 184 -19.23 13.98 -9.62
CA PRO A 184 -18.21 13.88 -8.60
C PRO A 184 -17.72 12.44 -8.45
N TRP A 185 -16.40 12.25 -8.50
CA TRP A 185 -15.82 10.95 -8.14
C TRP A 185 -15.84 10.77 -6.62
N LEU A 186 -15.67 11.88 -5.91
CA LEU A 186 -15.61 11.98 -4.45
C LEU A 186 -16.80 12.83 -4.00
N ALA A 187 -17.96 12.17 -3.84
CA ALA A 187 -19.19 12.80 -3.38
C ALA A 187 -19.40 12.54 -1.88
N ASP A 188 -20.10 13.45 -1.19
CA ASP A 188 -20.48 13.26 0.21
C ASP A 188 -21.38 12.02 0.36
N ASN A 189 -22.33 11.86 -0.55
CA ASN A 189 -23.06 10.60 -0.72
C ASN A 189 -22.23 9.64 -1.59
N LEU A 190 -21.61 8.65 -0.94
CA LEU A 190 -20.78 7.64 -1.60
C LEU A 190 -21.54 6.83 -2.66
N ASN A 191 -22.88 6.75 -2.61
CA ASN A 191 -23.69 6.02 -3.59
C ASN A 191 -23.87 6.80 -4.90
N GLU A 192 -23.67 8.12 -4.89
CA GLU A 192 -23.73 8.99 -6.06
C GLU A 192 -22.34 9.21 -6.67
N GLY A 193 -21.30 9.12 -5.84
CA GLY A 193 -19.91 9.26 -6.23
C GLY A 193 -19.38 8.08 -7.04
N LYS A 194 -18.50 8.36 -8.01
CA LYS A 194 -17.77 7.35 -8.77
C LYS A 194 -16.39 7.06 -8.15
N LEU A 195 -16.36 6.61 -6.91
CA LEU A 195 -15.11 6.37 -6.16
C LEU A 195 -14.17 5.38 -6.87
N TYR A 196 -14.71 4.41 -7.62
CA TYR A 196 -13.90 3.48 -8.41
C TYR A 196 -13.01 4.18 -9.44
N ASN A 197 -13.40 5.35 -9.98
CA ASN A 197 -12.54 6.11 -10.90
C ASN A 197 -11.31 6.66 -10.18
N PHE A 198 -11.46 7.06 -8.92
CA PHE A 198 -10.33 7.49 -8.10
C PHE A 198 -9.39 6.32 -7.80
N TYR A 199 -9.91 5.12 -7.52
CA TYR A 199 -9.07 3.92 -7.38
C TYR A 199 -8.38 3.51 -8.69
N TRP A 200 -9.05 3.63 -9.84
CA TRP A 200 -8.40 3.43 -11.14
C TRP A 200 -7.29 4.43 -11.41
N LEU A 201 -7.50 5.72 -11.08
CA LEU A 201 -6.47 6.74 -11.17
C LEU A 201 -5.25 6.38 -10.32
N LEU A 202 -5.45 5.95 -9.07
CA LEU A 202 -4.37 5.52 -8.20
C LEU A 202 -3.66 4.26 -8.71
N ALA A 203 -4.39 3.32 -9.32
CA ALA A 203 -3.80 2.13 -9.93
C ALA A 203 -2.88 2.51 -11.12
N ILE A 204 -3.36 3.40 -12.00
CA ILE A 204 -2.58 3.89 -13.16
C ILE A 204 -1.35 4.67 -12.71
N LEU A 205 -1.49 5.62 -11.78
CA LEU A 205 -0.36 6.38 -11.23
C LEU A 205 0.65 5.48 -10.53
N SER A 206 0.18 4.45 -9.82
CA SER A 206 1.06 3.46 -9.18
C SER A 206 1.80 2.60 -10.21
N ALA A 207 1.14 2.21 -11.31
CA ALA A 207 1.77 1.49 -12.42
C ALA A 207 2.85 2.34 -13.12
N LEU A 208 2.57 3.61 -13.39
CA LEU A 208 3.56 4.55 -13.93
C LEU A 208 4.74 4.73 -12.98
N ASN A 209 4.48 4.90 -11.69
CA ASN A 209 5.53 4.99 -10.67
C ASN A 209 6.36 3.71 -10.59
N PHE A 210 5.74 2.54 -10.74
CA PHE A 210 6.43 1.26 -10.76
C PHE A 210 7.38 1.14 -11.95
N VAL A 211 6.95 1.55 -13.15
CA VAL A 211 7.83 1.58 -14.34
C VAL A 211 9.04 2.47 -14.10
N ILE A 212 8.81 3.68 -13.59
CA ILE A 212 9.89 4.63 -13.24
C ILE A 212 10.83 4.01 -12.20
N TYR A 213 10.28 3.39 -11.16
CA TYR A 213 11.03 2.71 -10.12
C TYR A 213 11.92 1.60 -10.70
N VAL A 214 11.40 0.74 -11.58
CA VAL A 214 12.17 -0.34 -12.22
C VAL A 214 13.32 0.22 -13.07
N VAL A 215 13.10 1.32 -13.80
CA VAL A 215 14.17 1.98 -14.57
C VAL A 215 15.30 2.46 -13.65
N PHE A 216 14.97 3.11 -12.54
CA PHE A 216 15.96 3.56 -11.56
C PHE A 216 16.64 2.39 -10.84
N ALA A 217 15.88 1.39 -10.40
CA ALA A 217 16.41 0.22 -9.69
C ALA A 217 17.39 -0.59 -10.57
N ARG A 218 17.13 -0.71 -11.88
CA ARG A 218 18.05 -1.37 -12.82
C ARG A 218 19.36 -0.60 -13.05
N ARG A 219 19.31 0.73 -12.95
CA ARG A 219 20.49 1.59 -13.11
C ARG A 219 21.27 1.78 -11.80
N TYR A 220 20.67 1.44 -10.67
CA TYR A 220 21.27 1.63 -9.36
C TYR A 220 22.35 0.59 -9.07
N VAL A 221 23.54 1.04 -8.71
CA VAL A 221 24.63 0.19 -8.25
C VAL A 221 24.75 0.33 -6.74
N TYR A 222 24.56 -0.77 -6.03
CA TYR A 222 24.71 -0.84 -4.57
C TYR A 222 26.09 -0.34 -4.12
N LYS A 223 26.13 0.34 -2.98
CA LYS A 223 27.36 0.90 -2.40
C LYS A 223 28.44 -0.16 -2.16
N GLU A 224 28.08 -1.37 -1.73
CA GLU A 224 29.03 -2.48 -1.57
C GLU A 224 29.76 -2.78 -2.88
N LYS A 225 29.01 -2.87 -3.99
CA LYS A 225 29.59 -3.10 -5.32
C LYS A 225 30.40 -1.90 -5.80
N ARG A 226 29.92 -0.67 -5.56
CA ARG A 226 30.67 0.56 -5.90
C ARG A 226 31.99 0.66 -5.15
N LEU A 227 32.01 0.32 -3.85
CA LEU A 227 33.21 0.38 -3.02
C LEU A 227 34.19 -0.74 -3.38
N ALA A 228 33.68 -1.95 -3.67
CA ALA A 228 34.49 -3.05 -4.19
C ALA A 228 35.15 -2.70 -5.54
N GLU A 229 34.43 -2.02 -6.45
CA GLU A 229 34.99 -1.51 -7.72
C GLU A 229 36.09 -0.46 -7.51
N HIS A 230 36.11 0.23 -6.36
CA HIS A 230 37.16 1.18 -5.98
C HIS A 230 38.24 0.56 -5.07
N GLY A 231 38.21 -0.75 -4.84
CA GLY A 231 39.18 -1.47 -3.99
C GLY A 231 39.06 -1.18 -2.49
N ILE A 232 37.94 -0.62 -2.04
CA ILE A 232 37.68 -0.31 -0.63
C ILE A 232 36.87 -1.45 -0.04
N GLU A 233 37.53 -2.36 0.70
CA GLU A 233 36.84 -3.37 1.49
C GLU A 233 36.15 -2.69 2.69
N LEU A 234 34.84 -2.89 2.80
CA LEU A 234 34.11 -2.50 4.01
C LEU A 234 34.55 -3.43 5.13
N GLU A 235 35.17 -2.88 6.18
CA GLU A 235 35.31 -3.58 7.47
C GLU A 235 33.97 -4.19 7.83
N ASP A 236 33.98 -5.53 7.93
CA ASP A 236 32.83 -6.39 8.16
C ASP A 236 32.19 -6.00 9.50
N SER A 237 31.25 -5.06 9.46
CA SER A 237 30.39 -4.82 10.59
C SER A 237 29.50 -6.05 10.67
N GLY A 238 29.92 -6.98 11.54
CA GLY A 238 29.34 -8.29 11.76
C GLY A 238 27.82 -8.29 11.88
N PRO A 239 27.19 -9.48 11.90
CA PRO A 239 25.77 -9.63 11.67
C PRO A 239 24.97 -8.65 12.52
N VAL A 240 24.31 -7.70 11.85
CA VAL A 240 23.29 -6.86 12.49
C VAL A 240 22.15 -7.80 12.82
N CYS A 241 22.19 -8.35 14.04
CA CYS A 241 21.08 -9.07 14.62
C CYS A 241 19.89 -8.11 14.68
N HIS A 242 18.88 -8.40 13.86
CA HIS A 242 17.51 -7.97 14.08
C HIS A 242 16.80 -9.04 14.92
#